data_AF-A0A937FZ63-F1
#
_entry.id   AF-A0A937FZ63-F1
#
_cell.length_a   1.000
_cell.length_b   1.000
_cell.length_c   1.000
_cell.angle_alpha   90.00
_cell.angle_beta   90.00
_cell.angle_gamma   90.00
#
_symmetry.space_group_name_H-M   'P 1'
#
loop_
_entity.id
_entity.type
_entity.pdbx_description
1 polymer ?
#
loop_
_entity_poly.entity_id
_entity_poly.type
_entity_poly.pdbx_seq_one_letter_code
_entity_poly.pdbx_strand_id
1 'polypeptide(L)'
;MPSCNLIKYKELDIVYTDISNASPEEAIAVFDENQIIISKMPHKSVYALVHAKDARFNSGLIQKIKETVKKNNPYSKATAVSGLNSLSRLMVNSIIAFTGRQMKLVESPEEGKEWLYKKYKEAAVVTA
;
A
#
# COMPACT_ATOMS: atom_id res chain seq x y z
N MET A 1 16.84 -1.51 2.28
CA MET A 1 16.35 -0.72 3.43
C MET A 1 14.87 -0.47 3.22
N PRO A 2 14.04 -0.58 4.27
CA PRO A 2 12.63 -0.18 4.20
C PRO A 2 12.50 1.27 3.75
N SER A 3 11.52 1.60 2.91
CA SER A 3 11.35 2.94 2.34
C SER A 3 9.95 3.21 1.81
N CYS A 4 9.59 4.49 1.68
CA CYS A 4 8.40 4.92 0.95
C CYS A 4 8.76 5.98 -0.11
N ASN A 5 8.49 5.70 -1.38
CA ASN A 5 8.85 6.57 -2.50
C ASN A 5 7.78 6.62 -3.58
N LEU A 6 7.79 7.67 -4.40
CA LEU A 6 7.02 7.70 -5.65
C LEU A 6 7.83 7.00 -6.73
N ILE A 7 7.26 5.98 -7.37
CA ILE A 7 7.85 5.29 -8.51
C ILE A 7 6.97 5.47 -9.73
N LYS A 8 7.58 5.41 -10.91
CA LYS A 8 6.87 5.43 -12.18
C LYS A 8 6.76 4.04 -12.77
N TYR A 9 5.56 3.65 -13.17
CA TYR A 9 5.31 2.43 -13.92
C TYR A 9 4.49 2.77 -15.16
N LYS A 10 5.13 2.74 -16.34
CA LYS A 10 4.57 3.27 -17.59
C LYS A 10 4.20 4.76 -17.38
N GLU A 11 2.97 5.19 -17.65
CA GLU A 11 2.49 6.54 -17.34
C GLU A 11 1.91 6.72 -15.93
N LEU A 12 1.84 5.67 -15.10
CA LEU A 12 1.26 5.72 -13.76
C LEU A 12 2.32 6.01 -12.70
N ASP A 13 2.08 7.04 -11.88
CA ASP A 13 2.80 7.24 -10.64
C ASP A 13 2.19 6.39 -9.51
N ILE A 14 3.04 5.65 -8.80
CA ILE A 14 2.67 4.73 -7.72
C ILE A 14 3.41 5.13 -6.46
N VAL A 15 2.69 5.27 -5.34
CA VAL A 15 3.33 5.36 -4.02
C VAL A 15 3.73 3.95 -3.60
N TYR A 16 5.03 3.66 -3.69
CA TYR A 16 5.61 2.36 -3.35
C TYR A 16 6.16 2.38 -1.93
N THR A 17 5.65 1.48 -1.11
CA THR A 17 6.03 1.30 0.29
C THR A 17 6.65 -0.09 0.45
N ASP A 18 7.96 -0.13 0.61
CA ASP A 18 8.71 -1.37 0.81
C ASP A 18 9.07 -1.50 2.29
N ILE A 19 8.53 -2.51 2.95
CA ILE A 19 8.87 -2.88 4.33
C ILE A 19 9.50 -4.27 4.39
N SER A 20 10.06 -4.75 3.28
CA SER A 20 10.66 -6.08 3.24
C SER A 20 11.82 -6.21 4.24
N ASN A 21 11.87 -7.34 4.94
CA ASN A 21 12.81 -7.65 6.02
C ASN A 21 12.82 -6.65 7.20
N ALA A 22 11.83 -5.75 7.28
CA ALA A 22 11.79 -4.72 8.31
C ALA A 22 11.46 -5.31 9.70
N SER A 23 12.08 -4.75 10.73
CA SER A 23 11.51 -4.74 12.07
C SER A 23 10.19 -3.94 12.12
N PRO A 24 9.33 -4.18 13.13
CA PRO A 24 8.14 -3.37 13.32
C PRO A 24 8.43 -1.87 13.41
N GLU A 25 9.52 -1.48 14.07
CA GLU A 25 9.90 -0.09 14.31
C GLU A 25 10.32 0.61 13.00
N GLU A 26 11.12 -0.07 12.17
CA GLU A 26 11.48 0.42 10.84
C GLU A 26 10.25 0.54 9.94
N ALA A 27 9.35 -0.45 9.96
CA ALA A 27 8.12 -0.40 9.17
C ALA A 27 7.20 0.75 9.63
N ILE A 28 7.10 1.02 10.94
CA ILE A 28 6.33 2.15 11.48
C ILE A 28 6.85 3.47 10.92
N ALA A 29 8.18 3.69 10.94
CA ALA A 29 8.80 4.89 10.38
C ALA A 29 8.50 5.06 8.88
N VAL A 30 8.54 3.97 8.12
CA VAL A 30 8.14 3.99 6.69
C VAL A 30 6.66 4.36 6.52
N PHE A 31 5.77 3.93 7.42
CA PHE A 31 4.36 4.33 7.37
C PHE A 31 4.13 5.79 7.80
N ASP A 32 5.03 6.40 8.58
CA ASP A 32 5.05 7.85 8.83
C ASP A 32 5.40 8.62 7.56
N GLU A 33 6.47 8.21 6.85
CA GLU A 33 6.84 8.79 5.55
C GLU A 33 5.72 8.64 4.52
N ASN A 34 5.10 7.46 4.46
CA ASN A 34 3.95 7.20 3.60
C ASN A 34 2.80 8.20 3.84
N GLN A 35 2.50 8.48 5.11
CA GLN A 35 1.44 9.44 5.46
C GLN A 35 1.82 10.87 5.02
N ILE A 36 3.09 11.27 5.19
CA ILE A 36 3.60 12.58 4.75
C ILE A 36 3.48 12.73 3.22
N ILE A 37 3.82 11.69 2.47
CA ILE A 37 3.74 11.70 1.00
C ILE A 37 2.28 11.75 0.55
N ILE A 38 1.44 10.83 1.05
CA ILE A 38 0.05 10.68 0.57
C ILE A 38 -0.83 11.87 0.94
N SER A 39 -0.62 12.50 2.10
CA SER A 39 -1.40 13.67 2.53
C SER A 39 -1.26 14.89 1.62
N LYS A 40 -0.19 14.95 0.81
CA LYS A 40 0.07 16.02 -0.16
C LYS A 40 -0.54 15.74 -1.54
N MET A 41 -1.07 14.54 -1.76
CA MET A 41 -1.64 14.15 -3.04
C MET A 41 -3.08 14.66 -3.19
N PRO A 42 -3.59 14.86 -4.41
CA PRO A 42 -5.01 15.17 -4.62
C PRO A 42 -5.93 14.06 -4.09
N HIS A 43 -7.15 14.42 -3.71
CA HIS A 43 -8.17 13.44 -3.32
C HIS A 43 -8.42 12.43 -4.45
N LYS A 44 -8.63 11.16 -4.07
CA LYS A 44 -8.90 10.07 -5.02
C LYS A 44 -7.94 10.04 -6.21
N SER A 45 -6.64 10.18 -5.97
CA SER A 45 -5.60 10.13 -7.00
C SER A 45 -4.60 8.99 -6.80
N VAL A 46 -4.41 8.51 -5.57
CA VAL A 46 -3.27 7.67 -5.21
C VAL A 46 -3.49 6.20 -5.53
N TYR A 47 -2.57 5.65 -6.32
CA TYR A 47 -2.33 4.21 -6.48
C TYR A 47 -1.16 3.82 -5.59
N ALA A 48 -1.39 2.89 -4.65
CA ALA A 48 -0.38 2.48 -3.68
C ALA A 48 0.02 1.01 -3.87
N LEU A 49 1.30 0.72 -3.75
CA LEU A 49 1.84 -0.63 -3.74
C LEU A 49 2.64 -0.84 -2.46
N VAL A 50 2.29 -1.86 -1.69
CA VAL A 50 3.02 -2.25 -0.48
C VAL A 50 3.71 -3.59 -0.72
N HIS A 51 5.01 -3.67 -0.43
CA HIS A 51 5.76 -4.93 -0.44
C HIS A 51 6.22 -5.27 0.98
N ALA A 52 5.80 -6.43 1.49
CA ALA A 52 5.99 -6.80 2.90
C ALA A 52 6.69 -8.15 3.09
N LYS A 53 7.55 -8.55 2.14
CA LYS A 53 8.29 -9.82 2.19
C LYS A 53 9.14 -9.91 3.46
N ASP A 54 8.93 -10.96 4.24
CA ASP A 54 9.68 -11.24 5.48
C ASP A 54 9.65 -10.09 6.51
N ALA A 55 8.65 -9.21 6.42
CA ALA A 55 8.42 -8.17 7.41
C ALA A 55 7.90 -8.79 8.72
N ARG A 56 8.41 -8.30 9.86
CA ARG A 56 7.96 -8.74 11.18
C ARG A 56 6.80 -7.88 11.65
N PHE A 57 5.71 -8.53 12.05
CA PHE A 57 4.49 -7.87 12.53
C PHE A 57 4.36 -8.01 14.04
N ASN A 58 3.99 -6.92 14.71
CA ASN A 58 3.49 -6.90 16.08
C ASN A 58 2.19 -6.08 16.15
N SER A 59 1.55 -6.03 17.32
CA SER A 59 0.32 -5.26 17.51
C SER A 59 0.49 -3.77 17.21
N GLY A 60 1.64 -3.19 17.56
CA GLY A 60 1.98 -1.78 17.29
C GLY A 60 1.99 -1.45 15.80
N LEU A 61 2.69 -2.25 14.98
CA LEU A 61 2.70 -2.08 13.53
C LEU A 61 1.31 -2.26 12.92
N ILE A 62 0.54 -3.25 13.36
CA ILE A 62 -0.83 -3.47 12.86
C ILE A 62 -1.71 -2.25 13.15
N GLN A 63 -1.63 -1.70 14.36
CA GLN A 63 -2.37 -0.49 14.73
C GLN A 63 -1.93 0.70 13.87
N LYS A 64 -0.61 0.88 13.69
CA LYS A 64 -0.07 1.92 12.81
C LYS A 64 -0.62 1.81 11.38
N ILE A 65 -0.61 0.61 10.80
CA ILE A 65 -1.15 0.40 9.44
C ILE A 65 -2.64 0.74 9.39
N LYS A 66 -3.43 0.29 10.37
CA LYS A 66 -4.88 0.62 10.44
C LYS A 66 -5.12 2.13 10.46
N GLU A 67 -4.34 2.87 11.25
CA GLU A 67 -4.42 4.33 11.32
C GLU A 67 -3.98 5.00 10.01
N THR A 68 -2.85 4.56 9.43
CA THR A 68 -2.35 5.08 8.15
C THR A 68 -3.36 4.84 7.03
N VAL A 69 -3.96 3.65 6.96
CA VAL A 69 -4.99 3.33 5.96
C VAL A 69 -6.19 4.26 6.09
N LYS A 70 -6.70 4.47 7.31
CA LYS A 70 -7.83 5.40 7.56
C LYS A 70 -7.51 6.81 7.12
N LYS A 71 -6.33 7.34 7.49
CA LYS A 71 -5.89 8.69 7.10
C LYS A 71 -5.68 8.83 5.59
N ASN A 72 -5.29 7.75 4.92
CA ASN A 72 -5.04 7.75 3.48
C ASN A 72 -6.30 7.53 2.62
N ASN A 73 -7.45 7.16 3.23
CA ASN A 73 -8.68 6.85 2.49
C ASN A 73 -9.25 7.99 1.60
N PRO A 74 -9.16 9.28 1.99
CA PRO A 74 -9.58 10.37 1.11
C PRO A 74 -8.77 10.45 -0.19
N TYR A 75 -7.50 10.06 -0.15
CA TYR A 75 -6.55 10.22 -1.25
C TYR A 75 -6.46 8.99 -2.16
N SER A 76 -6.74 7.80 -1.63
CA SER A 76 -6.50 6.55 -2.37
C SER A 76 -7.63 6.16 -3.32
N LYS A 77 -7.21 5.64 -4.49
CA LYS A 77 -8.03 4.93 -5.47
C LYS A 77 -7.91 3.42 -5.35
N ALA A 78 -6.68 2.91 -5.29
CA ALA A 78 -6.42 1.47 -5.25
C ALA A 78 -5.15 1.17 -4.45
N THR A 79 -5.07 -0.04 -3.91
CA THR A 79 -3.89 -0.51 -3.19
C THR A 79 -3.64 -1.98 -3.52
N ALA A 80 -2.41 -2.30 -3.90
CA ALA A 80 -1.92 -3.67 -4.05
C ALA A 80 -0.92 -3.99 -2.94
N VAL A 81 -0.93 -5.24 -2.46
CA VAL A 81 -0.03 -5.71 -1.40
C VAL A 81 0.61 -7.03 -1.82
N SER A 82 1.94 -7.12 -1.75
CA SER A 82 2.72 -8.28 -2.18
C SER A 82 3.72 -8.75 -1.11
N GLY A 83 4.31 -9.93 -1.32
CA GLY A 83 5.30 -10.49 -0.38
C GLY A 83 4.70 -11.03 0.91
N LEU A 84 3.44 -11.46 0.90
CA LEU A 84 2.78 -11.98 2.09
C LEU A 84 2.97 -13.50 2.23
N ASN A 85 3.43 -13.94 3.39
CA ASN A 85 3.32 -15.34 3.81
C ASN A 85 1.94 -15.58 4.44
N SER A 86 1.65 -16.81 4.85
CA SER A 86 0.33 -17.16 5.42
C SER A 86 -0.04 -16.31 6.64
N LEU A 87 0.91 -16.04 7.54
CA LEU A 87 0.65 -15.26 8.75
C LEU A 87 0.42 -13.78 8.42
N SER A 88 1.29 -13.16 7.61
CA SER A 88 1.11 -11.76 7.23
C SER A 88 -0.13 -11.55 6.37
N ARG A 89 -0.56 -12.54 5.58
CA ARG A 89 -1.84 -12.54 4.86
C ARG A 89 -3.03 -12.47 5.81
N LEU A 90 -3.02 -13.22 6.92
CA LEU A 90 -4.07 -13.13 7.95
C LEU A 90 -4.12 -11.73 8.59
N MET A 91 -2.95 -11.16 8.90
CA MET A 91 -2.86 -9.81 9.48
C MET A 91 -3.41 -8.74 8.52
N VAL A 92 -3.04 -8.79 7.24
CA VAL A 92 -3.53 -7.85 6.22
C VAL A 92 -5.03 -8.01 6.00
N ASN A 93 -5.56 -9.23 5.99
CA ASN A 93 -7.01 -9.45 5.90
C ASN A 93 -7.77 -8.85 7.09
N SER A 94 -7.22 -8.92 8.30
CA SER A 94 -7.79 -8.23 9.48
C SER A 94 -7.82 -6.71 9.30
N ILE A 95 -6.77 -6.13 8.68
CA ILE A 95 -6.71 -4.70 8.35
C ILE A 95 -7.76 -4.34 7.29
N ILE A 96 -7.91 -5.14 6.24
CA ILE A 96 -8.92 -4.95 5.19
C ILE A 96 -10.33 -4.95 5.81
N ALA A 97 -10.64 -5.97 6.60
CA ALA A 97 -11.94 -6.09 7.27
C ALA A 97 -12.23 -4.89 8.19
N PHE A 98 -11.22 -4.42 8.94
CA PHE A 98 -11.38 -3.28 9.84
C PHE A 98 -11.53 -1.94 9.12
N THR A 99 -10.87 -1.76 7.98
CA THR A 99 -10.81 -0.46 7.30
C THR A 99 -11.84 -0.34 6.18
N GLY A 100 -12.41 -1.45 5.71
CA GLY A 100 -13.32 -1.50 4.57
C GLY A 100 -12.65 -1.13 3.24
N ARG A 101 -11.32 -0.95 3.21
CA ARG A 101 -10.60 -0.51 2.01
C ARG A 101 -10.36 -1.69 1.08
N GLN A 102 -10.69 -1.51 -0.20
CA GLN A 102 -10.34 -2.49 -1.21
C GLN A 102 -8.83 -2.53 -1.42
N MET A 103 -8.20 -3.63 -1.01
CA MET A 103 -6.80 -3.93 -1.28
C MET A 103 -6.71 -5.26 -2.02
N LYS A 104 -5.91 -5.31 -3.07
CA LYS A 104 -5.63 -6.54 -3.81
C LYS A 104 -4.37 -7.18 -3.26
N LEU A 105 -4.48 -8.41 -2.78
CA LEU A 105 -3.31 -9.23 -2.45
C LEU A 105 -2.82 -9.89 -3.75
N VAL A 106 -1.52 -9.76 -4.01
CA VAL A 106 -0.82 -10.28 -5.20
C VAL A 106 0.45 -10.99 -4.75
N GLU A 107 1.05 -11.77 -5.64
CA GLU A 107 2.21 -12.59 -5.28
C GLU A 107 3.52 -11.79 -5.36
N SER A 108 3.64 -10.85 -6.32
CA SER A 108 4.86 -10.05 -6.53
C SER A 108 4.60 -8.54 -6.68
N PRO A 109 5.62 -7.68 -6.46
CA PRO A 109 5.54 -6.26 -6.80
C PRO A 109 5.17 -6.01 -8.27
N GLU A 110 5.67 -6.83 -9.18
CA GLU A 110 5.45 -6.72 -10.63
C GLU A 110 3.97 -6.95 -10.97
N GLU A 111 3.36 -7.99 -10.39
CA GLU A 111 1.92 -8.24 -10.52
C GLU A 111 1.11 -7.08 -9.95
N GLY A 112 1.54 -6.53 -8.81
CA GLY A 112 0.92 -5.37 -8.19
C GLY A 112 0.95 -4.12 -9.07
N LYS A 113 2.09 -3.83 -9.71
CA LYS A 113 2.25 -2.72 -10.67
C LYS A 113 1.31 -2.87 -11.86
N GLU A 114 1.27 -4.06 -12.47
CA GLU A 114 0.39 -4.31 -13.63
C GLU A 114 -1.08 -4.23 -13.24
N TRP A 115 -1.48 -4.77 -12.09
CA TRP A 115 -2.86 -4.67 -11.61
C TRP A 115 -3.28 -3.22 -11.34
N LEU A 116 -2.42 -2.42 -10.70
CA LEU A 116 -2.68 -1.00 -10.47
C LEU A 116 -2.76 -0.22 -11.78
N TYR A 117 -1.90 -0.54 -12.75
CA TYR A 117 -1.93 0.06 -14.07
C TYR A 117 -3.23 -0.25 -14.82
N LYS A 118 -3.72 -1.49 -14.77
CA LYS A 118 -5.02 -1.85 -15.33
C LYS A 118 -6.15 -1.03 -14.69
N LYS A 119 -6.15 -0.89 -13.35
CA LYS A 119 -7.13 -0.05 -12.63
C LYS A 119 -7.04 1.42 -13.05
N TYR A 120 -5.84 1.91 -13.29
CA TYR A 120 -5.61 3.26 -13.80
C TYR A 120 -6.22 3.47 -15.19
N LYS A 121 -6.02 2.55 -16.12
CA LYS A 121 -6.63 2.62 -17.47
C LYS A 121 -8.16 2.51 -17.42
N GLU A 122 -8.70 1.62 -16.59
CA GLU A 122 -10.15 1.49 -16.37
C GLU A 122 -10.76 2.81 -15.89
N ALA A 123 -10.13 3.48 -14.92
CA ALA A 123 -10.60 4.77 -14.41
C ALA A 123 -10.51 5.89 -15.44
N ALA A 124 -9.49 5.89 -16.30
CA ALA A 124 -9.30 6.91 -17.35
C ALA A 124 -10.37 6.82 -18.45
N VAL A 125 -10.81 5.60 -18.79
CA VAL A 125 -11.87 5.36 -19.80
C VAL A 125 -13.24 5.84 -19.30
N VAL A 126 -13.52 5.73 -18.00
CA VAL A 126 -14.80 6.18 -17.42
C VAL A 126 -14.90 7.70 -17.31
N THR A 127 -13.76 8.40 -17.33
CA THR A 127 -13.70 9.87 -17.24
C THR A 127 -13.55 10.57 -18.60
N ALA A 128 -13.45 9.82 -19.69
CA ALA A 128 -13.35 10.32 -21.06
C ALA A 128 -14.73 10.30 -21.75
#